data_AF-A0A915NBC7-F1
#
_entry.id   AF-A0A915NBC7-F1
#
_cell.length_a   1.000
_cell.length_b   1.000
_cell.length_c   1.000
_cell.angle_alpha   90.00
_cell.angle_beta   90.00
_cell.angle_gamma   90.00
#
_symmetry.space_group_name_H-M   'P 1'
#
loop_
_entity.id
_entity.type
_entity.pdbx_description
1 polymer ?
#
loop_
_entity_poly.entity_id
_entity_poly.type
_entity_poly.pdbx_seq_one_letter_code
_entity_poly.pdbx_strand_id
1 'polypeptide(L)'
;LGVPVSRKAILGGRCVDTGEDLGAPLTKFVDTYVGVAGPNHGISLQVGSFSIPGCALALLPICNGQTGLYSSGFCPSTESAFLQDINRQQGYEGKYRQRDQIIGYTITSQIPSQNAEKVYPSANHDETFLNSFQVQMEMVANHIVI
;
A
#
# COMPACT_ATOMS: atom_id res chain seq x y z
N LEU A 1 -0.66 6.05 5.85
CA LEU A 1 0.49 6.13 4.91
C LEU A 1 1.67 5.20 5.26
N GLY A 2 1.64 4.45 6.37
CA GLY A 2 2.81 3.64 6.80
C GLY A 2 3.37 2.74 5.70
N VAL A 3 2.51 1.93 5.06
CA VAL A 3 2.91 0.99 4.00
C VAL A 3 3.57 1.68 2.80
N PRO A 4 2.98 2.69 2.13
CA PRO A 4 3.67 3.44 1.08
C PRO A 4 5.04 4.01 1.49
N VAL A 5 5.15 4.56 2.70
CA VAL A 5 6.40 5.16 3.21
C VAL A 5 7.48 4.09 3.41
N SER A 6 7.15 2.96 4.04
CA SER A 6 8.10 1.86 4.21
C SER A 6 8.51 1.25 2.86
N ARG A 7 7.59 1.15 1.90
CA ARG A 7 7.94 0.74 0.52
C ARG A 7 8.97 1.66 -0.10
N LYS A 8 8.79 2.99 0.01
CA LYS A 8 9.79 3.94 -0.51
C LYS A 8 11.15 3.75 0.15
N ALA A 9 11.20 3.52 1.46
CA ALA A 9 12.44 3.26 2.17
C ALA A 9 13.14 1.96 1.70
N ILE A 10 12.37 0.91 1.38
CA ILE A 10 12.92 -0.36 0.87
C ILE A 10 13.39 -0.22 -0.59
N LEU A 11 12.58 0.42 -1.43
CA LEU A 11 12.87 0.59 -2.85
C LEU A 11 14.00 1.60 -3.10
N GLY A 12 14.21 2.54 -2.18
CA GLY A 12 15.25 3.57 -2.30
C GLY A 12 15.00 4.54 -3.45
N GLY A 13 16.09 4.98 -4.09
CA GLY A 13 16.08 5.99 -5.14
C GLY A 13 15.82 7.40 -4.63
N ARG A 14 15.45 8.31 -5.53
CA ARG A 14 15.24 9.72 -5.18
C ARG A 14 13.86 9.98 -4.59
N CYS A 15 13.79 10.80 -3.55
CA CYS A 15 12.55 11.35 -3.02
C CYS A 15 11.86 12.22 -4.07
N VAL A 16 10.55 12.09 -4.21
CA VAL A 16 9.78 12.68 -5.32
C VAL A 16 9.57 14.18 -5.12
N ASP A 17 9.55 14.62 -3.87
CA ASP A 17 9.34 16.00 -3.43
C ASP A 17 10.64 16.79 -3.28
N THR A 18 11.66 16.20 -2.67
CA THR A 18 12.92 16.89 -2.34
C THR A 18 14.09 16.51 -3.27
N GLY A 19 14.01 15.36 -3.95
CA GLY A 19 15.09 14.84 -4.78
C GLY A 19 16.25 14.20 -4.01
N GLU A 20 16.18 14.12 -2.67
CA GLU A 20 17.21 13.46 -1.86
C GLU A 20 17.36 11.99 -2.24
N ASP A 21 18.59 11.49 -2.23
CA ASP A 21 18.90 10.12 -2.63
C ASP A 21 18.89 9.19 -1.42
N LEU A 22 17.92 8.27 -1.38
CA LEU A 22 17.82 7.22 -0.35
C LEU A 22 18.78 6.06 -0.61
N GLY A 23 19.52 6.09 -1.73
CA GLY A 23 20.47 5.06 -2.13
C GLY A 23 19.82 3.91 -2.89
N ALA A 24 20.59 2.82 -3.04
CA ALA A 24 20.14 1.62 -3.74
C ALA A 24 19.06 0.85 -2.95
N PRO A 25 18.18 0.09 -3.63
CA PRO A 25 17.15 -0.70 -2.97
C PRO A 25 17.72 -1.67 -1.91
N LEU A 26 17.02 -1.77 -0.79
CA LEU A 26 17.31 -2.70 0.31
C LEU A 26 16.73 -4.10 0.10
N THR A 27 16.03 -4.35 -1.01
CA THR A 27 15.35 -5.62 -1.37
C THR A 27 16.17 -6.88 -1.06
N LYS A 28 17.48 -6.85 -1.31
CA LYS A 28 18.37 -8.01 -1.07
C LYS A 28 18.58 -8.36 0.40
N PHE A 29 18.28 -7.42 1.29
CA PHE A 29 18.38 -7.56 2.74
C PHE A 29 17.02 -7.77 3.42
N VAL A 30 15.91 -7.50 2.71
CA VAL A 30 14.56 -7.73 3.21
C VAL A 30 14.11 -9.10 2.75
N ASP A 31 13.98 -10.02 3.70
CA ASP A 31 13.50 -11.36 3.39
C ASP A 31 11.99 -11.34 3.06
N THR A 32 11.18 -10.83 3.99
CA THR A 32 9.72 -10.72 3.85
C THR A 32 9.25 -9.32 4.24
N TYR A 33 8.36 -8.74 3.44
CA TYR A 33 7.67 -7.49 3.73
C TYR A 33 6.17 -7.71 3.84
N VAL A 34 5.57 -7.27 4.94
CA VAL A 34 4.13 -7.38 5.20
C VAL A 34 3.56 -5.98 5.39
N GLY A 35 2.62 -5.61 4.53
CA GLY A 35 1.84 -4.38 4.65
C GLY A 35 0.42 -4.68 5.10
N VAL A 36 -0.11 -3.85 6.02
CA VAL A 36 -1.48 -3.99 6.52
C VAL A 36 -2.28 -2.73 6.16
N ALA A 37 -3.40 -2.91 5.46
CA ALA A 37 -4.36 -1.86 5.12
C ALA A 37 -3.72 -0.57 4.53
N GLY A 38 -2.62 -0.71 3.81
CA GLY A 38 -1.84 0.41 3.28
C GLY A 38 -2.52 1.11 2.10
N PRO A 39 -2.57 2.44 2.00
CA PRO A 39 -3.21 3.11 0.86
C PRO A 39 -2.27 3.20 -0.35
N ASN A 40 -1.91 2.06 -0.95
CA ASN A 40 -0.96 1.98 -2.08
C ASN A 40 -1.49 2.61 -3.38
N HIS A 41 -2.82 2.69 -3.53
CA HIS A 41 -3.52 3.29 -4.67
C HIS A 41 -4.58 4.31 -4.20
N GLY A 42 -4.38 4.90 -3.02
CA GLY A 42 -5.32 5.84 -2.39
C GLY A 42 -6.22 5.22 -1.32
N ILE A 43 -7.34 5.88 -1.02
CA ILE A 43 -8.35 5.41 -0.04
C ILE A 43 -9.76 5.50 -0.60
N SER A 44 -10.59 4.50 -0.35
CA SER A 44 -12.03 4.61 -0.60
C SER A 44 -12.79 4.63 0.71
N LEU A 45 -13.73 5.55 0.84
CA LEU A 45 -14.62 5.69 1.99
C LEU A 45 -15.94 4.99 1.67
N GLN A 46 -16.36 4.10 2.56
CA GLN A 46 -17.68 3.48 2.47
C GLN A 46 -18.71 4.35 3.17
N VAL A 47 -19.77 4.75 2.44
CA VAL A 47 -20.92 5.46 2.97
C VAL A 47 -22.17 4.66 2.62
N GLY A 48 -22.68 3.89 3.60
CA GLY A 48 -23.69 2.87 3.33
C GLY A 48 -23.18 1.84 2.32
N SER A 49 -23.92 1.63 1.23
CA SER A 49 -23.54 0.69 0.16
C SER A 49 -22.66 1.33 -0.94
N PHE A 50 -22.27 2.60 -0.81
CA PHE A 50 -21.48 3.31 -1.82
C PHE A 50 -20.01 3.41 -1.41
N SER A 51 -19.13 3.12 -2.37
CA SER A 51 -17.68 3.32 -2.26
C SER A 51 -17.32 4.65 -2.94
N ILE A 52 -16.89 5.63 -2.14
CA ILE A 52 -16.59 6.99 -2.59
C ILE A 52 -15.08 7.22 -2.45
N PRO A 53 -14.36 7.63 -3.51
CA PRO A 53 -12.95 7.99 -3.39
C PRO A 53 -12.74 9.03 -2.29
N GLY A 54 -11.77 8.81 -1.40
CA GLY A 54 -11.56 9.71 -0.26
C GLY A 54 -11.24 11.15 -0.65
N CYS A 55 -10.76 11.38 -1.89
CA CYS A 55 -10.55 12.73 -2.39
C CYS A 55 -11.83 13.52 -2.67
N ALA A 56 -12.98 12.84 -2.85
CA ALA A 56 -14.24 13.48 -3.21
C ALA A 56 -14.87 14.19 -2.01
N LEU A 57 -14.57 13.67 -0.82
CA LEU A 57 -14.90 14.28 0.44
C LEU A 57 -13.67 15.06 0.88
N ALA A 58 -13.56 16.34 0.47
CA ALA A 58 -12.43 17.26 0.70
C ALA A 58 -12.14 17.58 2.20
N LEU A 59 -12.52 16.67 3.10
CA LEU A 59 -12.39 16.74 4.54
C LEU A 59 -11.01 16.29 5.03
N LEU A 60 -10.22 15.61 4.18
CA LEU A 60 -8.91 15.08 4.54
C LEU A 60 -7.81 15.71 3.65
N PRO A 61 -6.64 16.06 4.21
CA PRO A 61 -5.52 16.64 3.45
C PRO A 61 -4.76 15.58 2.63
N ILE A 62 -5.48 14.72 1.89
CA ILE A 62 -4.93 13.59 1.13
C ILE A 62 -4.70 13.91 -0.36
N CYS A 63 -5.16 15.07 -0.84
CA CYS A 63 -5.13 15.48 -2.25
C CYS A 63 -3.84 16.21 -2.66
N ASN A 64 -2.73 15.99 -1.95
CA ASN A 64 -1.44 16.53 -2.35
C ASN A 64 -0.88 15.69 -3.51
N GLY A 65 -0.74 16.30 -4.69
CA GLY A 65 -0.30 15.60 -5.89
C GLY A 65 1.15 15.12 -5.89
N GLN A 66 1.99 15.61 -4.98
CA GLN A 66 3.38 15.17 -4.83
C GLN A 66 3.48 14.03 -3.81
N THR A 67 3.13 14.31 -2.54
CA THR A 67 3.37 13.40 -1.40
C THR A 67 2.10 12.82 -0.76
N GLY A 68 0.93 13.18 -1.29
CA GLY A 68 -0.37 12.70 -0.82
C GLY A 68 -0.77 11.37 -1.45
N LEU A 69 -2.08 11.12 -1.50
CA LEU A 69 -2.68 9.90 -2.05
C LEU A 69 -3.23 10.07 -3.46
N TYR A 70 -3.60 11.31 -3.81
CA TYR A 70 -4.20 11.63 -5.10
C TYR A 70 -3.41 12.73 -5.77
N SER A 71 -3.43 12.77 -7.10
CA SER A 71 -2.86 13.88 -7.86
C SER A 71 -3.55 15.22 -7.52
N SER A 72 -2.98 16.35 -7.96
CA SER A 72 -3.55 17.68 -7.69
C SER A 72 -4.77 17.96 -8.57
N GLY A 73 -5.83 18.54 -7.99
CA GLY A 73 -7.06 18.91 -8.70
C GLY A 73 -8.30 18.63 -7.86
N PHE A 74 -9.48 18.83 -8.43
CA PHE A 74 -10.74 18.48 -7.78
C PHE A 74 -10.96 16.96 -7.87
N CYS A 75 -10.42 16.22 -6.89
CA CYS A 75 -10.49 14.75 -6.76
C CYS A 75 -10.16 13.99 -8.06
N PRO A 76 -8.91 14.06 -8.52
CA PRO A 76 -8.50 13.28 -9.67
C PRO A 76 -8.51 11.79 -9.34
N SER A 77 -8.96 10.97 -10.28
CA SER A 77 -9.00 9.51 -10.18
C SER A 77 -7.62 8.84 -10.32
N THR A 78 -6.54 9.59 -10.11
CA THR A 78 -5.16 9.15 -10.33
C THR A 78 -4.30 9.38 -9.09
N GLU A 79 -3.30 8.50 -8.95
CA GLU A 79 -2.32 8.51 -7.86
C GLU A 79 -1.44 9.77 -7.86
N SER A 80 -0.97 10.16 -6.67
CA SER A 80 0.08 11.16 -6.51
C SER A 80 1.42 10.71 -7.14
N ALA A 81 2.35 11.64 -7.35
CA ALA A 81 3.68 11.33 -7.85
C ALA A 81 4.40 10.32 -6.94
N PHE A 82 4.23 10.42 -5.62
CA PHE A 82 4.75 9.47 -4.65
C PHE A 82 4.22 8.05 -4.83
N LEU A 83 2.89 7.87 -4.95
CA LEU A 83 2.31 6.55 -5.16
C LEU A 83 2.70 5.98 -6.53
N GLN A 84 2.73 6.81 -7.57
CA GLN A 84 3.20 6.40 -8.89
C GLN A 84 4.67 5.94 -8.87
N ASP A 85 5.54 6.61 -8.11
CA ASP A 85 6.95 6.25 -7.98
C ASP A 85 7.12 4.84 -7.38
N ILE A 86 6.47 4.58 -6.24
CA ILE A 86 6.58 3.26 -5.58
C ILE A 86 5.86 2.15 -6.36
N ASN A 87 4.78 2.45 -7.09
CA ASN A 87 4.02 1.47 -7.87
C ASN A 87 4.63 1.13 -9.24
N ARG A 88 5.62 1.92 -9.72
CA ARG A 88 6.40 1.58 -10.91
C ARG A 88 7.34 0.40 -10.69
N GLN A 89 7.72 0.14 -9.43
CA GLN A 89 8.53 -1.02 -9.05
C GLN A 89 7.59 -2.19 -8.69
N GLN A 90 7.90 -3.41 -9.18
CA GLN A 90 7.04 -4.58 -9.01
C GLN A 90 7.77 -5.75 -8.32
N GLY A 91 7.25 -6.19 -7.18
CA GLY A 91 7.75 -7.37 -6.47
C GLY A 91 9.19 -7.25 -5.99
N TYR A 92 9.59 -6.09 -5.45
CA TYR A 92 10.94 -5.81 -4.95
C TYR A 92 10.96 -5.44 -3.47
N GLU A 93 9.84 -5.59 -2.76
CA GLU A 93 9.75 -5.26 -1.35
C GLU A 93 10.28 -6.38 -0.44
N GLY A 94 10.48 -7.60 -0.98
CA GLY A 94 11.06 -8.75 -0.27
C GLY A 94 11.60 -9.82 -1.21
N LYS A 95 12.43 -10.72 -0.66
CA LYS A 95 13.07 -11.83 -1.38
C LYS A 95 12.16 -13.05 -1.51
N TYR A 96 11.37 -13.38 -0.48
CA TYR A 96 10.53 -14.57 -0.49
C TYR A 96 9.27 -14.36 -1.33
N ARG A 97 8.96 -15.36 -2.17
CA ARG A 97 7.86 -15.32 -3.13
C ARG A 97 6.95 -16.54 -3.01
N GLN A 98 5.93 -16.47 -2.17
CA GLN A 98 4.75 -17.33 -2.36
C GLN A 98 3.92 -16.77 -3.52
N ARG A 99 3.06 -17.60 -4.13
CA ARG A 99 2.05 -17.13 -5.09
C ARG A 99 0.73 -17.70 -4.64
N ASP A 100 0.03 -16.97 -3.79
CA ASP A 100 -1.38 -17.25 -3.51
C ASP A 100 -2.20 -16.04 -3.94
N GLN A 101 -3.25 -16.32 -4.73
CA GLN A 101 -4.03 -15.32 -5.42
C GLN A 101 -5.47 -15.39 -4.90
N ILE A 102 -5.95 -14.33 -4.23
CA ILE A 102 -7.37 -14.21 -3.89
C ILE A 102 -7.86 -12.79 -4.17
N ILE A 103 -8.79 -12.69 -5.13
CA ILE A 103 -9.39 -11.48 -5.68
C ILE A 103 -10.60 -11.00 -4.86
N GLY A 104 -10.79 -9.67 -4.73
CA GLY A 104 -12.12 -9.07 -4.44
C GLY A 104 -12.15 -7.55 -4.21
N TYR A 105 -12.91 -6.82 -5.04
CA TYR A 105 -13.41 -5.41 -4.99
C TYR A 105 -12.51 -4.26 -4.47
N THR A 106 -12.29 -3.26 -5.35
CA THR A 106 -11.48 -2.03 -5.19
C THR A 106 -10.54 -2.00 -3.97
N ILE A 107 -9.53 -2.87 -4.01
CA ILE A 107 -8.51 -2.92 -2.98
C ILE A 107 -7.47 -1.85 -3.30
N THR A 108 -7.53 -0.71 -2.63
CA THR A 108 -6.49 0.32 -2.77
C THR A 108 -5.18 -0.08 -2.11
N SER A 109 -5.16 -1.20 -1.38
CA SER A 109 -4.01 -1.66 -0.61
C SER A 109 -3.15 -2.72 -1.26
N GLN A 110 -3.55 -3.26 -2.41
CA GLN A 110 -2.71 -4.20 -3.14
C GLN A 110 -1.39 -3.54 -3.53
N ILE A 111 -0.31 -4.30 -3.42
CA ILE A 111 1.01 -3.92 -3.92
C ILE A 111 1.19 -4.61 -5.27
N PRO A 112 1.62 -3.87 -6.33
CA PRO A 112 1.91 -4.48 -7.62
C PRO A 112 2.85 -5.69 -7.50
N SER A 113 2.37 -6.84 -7.97
CA SER A 113 3.11 -8.11 -7.94
C SER A 113 3.46 -8.64 -6.55
N GLN A 114 2.65 -8.31 -5.52
CA GLN A 114 2.74 -8.94 -4.21
C GLN A 114 2.60 -10.47 -4.31
N ASN A 115 3.19 -11.15 -3.34
CA ASN A 115 3.32 -12.61 -3.35
C ASN A 115 2.10 -13.34 -2.79
N ALA A 116 1.46 -12.76 -1.79
CA ALA A 116 0.24 -13.29 -1.22
C ALA A 116 -0.54 -12.17 -0.52
N GLU A 117 -1.81 -12.43 -0.22
CA GLU A 117 -2.65 -11.54 0.59
C GLU A 117 -3.69 -12.30 1.41
N LYS A 118 -4.05 -11.71 2.54
CA LYS A 118 -5.25 -12.08 3.32
C LYS A 118 -6.22 -10.92 3.30
N VAL A 119 -7.40 -11.16 2.73
CA VAL A 119 -8.50 -10.19 2.72
C VAL A 119 -9.46 -10.51 3.87
N TYR A 120 -9.94 -9.49 4.56
CA TYR A 120 -10.94 -9.59 5.64
C TYR A 120 -12.23 -8.88 5.20
N PRO A 121 -13.16 -9.56 4.48
CA PRO A 121 -14.29 -8.89 3.81
C PRO A 121 -15.25 -8.18 4.77
N SER A 122 -15.32 -8.65 6.03
CA SER A 122 -16.20 -8.12 7.07
C SER A 122 -15.50 -7.19 8.05
N ALA A 123 -14.20 -6.93 7.86
CA ALA A 123 -13.42 -6.07 8.75
C ALA A 123 -13.24 -4.70 8.11
N ASN A 124 -13.38 -3.65 8.91
CA ASN A 124 -12.95 -2.31 8.51
C ASN A 124 -11.41 -2.18 8.62
N HIS A 125 -10.89 -0.99 8.31
CA HIS A 125 -9.45 -0.70 8.37
C HIS A 125 -8.83 -1.03 9.73
N ASP A 126 -9.46 -0.57 10.82
CA ASP A 126 -8.91 -0.69 12.17
C ASP A 126 -9.03 -2.13 12.68
N GLU A 127 -10.14 -2.81 12.39
CA GLU A 127 -10.31 -4.22 12.69
C GLU A 127 -9.28 -5.09 11.94
N THR A 128 -9.01 -4.78 10.67
CA THR A 128 -7.96 -5.46 9.90
C THR A 128 -6.60 -5.24 10.54
N PHE A 129 -6.29 -4.02 10.98
CA PHE A 129 -5.03 -3.72 11.67
C PHE A 129 -4.90 -4.48 13.00
N LEU A 130 -5.93 -4.43 13.84
CA LEU A 130 -5.90 -4.99 15.19
C LEU A 130 -5.93 -6.52 15.21
N ASN A 131 -6.67 -7.15 14.28
CA ASN A 131 -6.96 -8.59 14.35
C ASN A 131 -6.08 -9.45 13.42
N SER A 132 -5.19 -8.84 12.62
CA SER A 132 -4.35 -9.59 11.67
C SER A 132 -2.98 -10.00 12.22
N PHE A 133 -2.68 -9.73 13.49
CA PHE A 133 -1.36 -9.98 14.09
C PHE A 133 -0.86 -11.41 13.86
N GLN A 134 -1.70 -12.42 14.11
CA GLN A 134 -1.30 -13.81 13.94
C GLN A 134 -0.94 -14.12 12.48
N VAL A 135 -1.75 -13.62 11.52
CA VAL A 135 -1.47 -13.80 10.09
C VAL A 135 -0.18 -13.11 9.68
N GLN A 136 0.08 -11.88 10.17
CA GLN A 136 1.33 -11.17 9.92
C GLN A 136 2.54 -11.96 10.45
N MET A 137 2.42 -12.54 11.65
CA MET A 137 3.48 -13.36 12.25
C MET A 137 3.78 -14.60 11.40
N GLU A 138 2.74 -15.31 10.93
CA GLU A 138 2.91 -16.48 10.05
C GLU A 138 3.54 -16.13 8.71
N MET A 139 3.15 -14.98 8.12
CA MET A 139 3.76 -14.48 6.89
C MET A 139 5.26 -14.19 7.07
N VAL A 140 5.66 -13.59 8.18
CA VAL A 140 7.07 -13.25 8.45
C VAL A 140 7.89 -14.47 8.86
N ALA A 141 7.36 -15.31 9.76
CA ALA A 141 8.11 -16.40 10.38
C ALA A 141 8.14 -17.66 9.52
N ASN A 142 7.03 -17.98 8.86
CA ASN A 142 6.85 -19.25 8.16
C ASN A 142 6.60 -19.07 6.65
N HIS A 143 6.48 -17.83 6.19
CA HIS A 143 6.20 -17.48 4.81
C HIS A 143 4.95 -18.17 4.25
N ILE A 144 3.90 -18.21 5.07
CA ILE A 144 2.59 -18.75 4.72
C ILE A 144 1.49 -17.73 5.01
N VAL A 145 0.39 -17.85 4.30
CA VAL A 145 -0.85 -17.13 4.58
C VAL A 145 -1.89 -18.11 5.11
N ILE A 146 -2.37 -17.88 6.33
CA ILE A 146 -3.41 -18.69 6.99
C ILE A 146 -4.78 -18.01 6.94
#